data_AF-A0A419NBE4-F1
#
_entry.id   AF-A0A419NBE4-F1
#
_cell.length_a   1.000
_cell.length_b   1.000
_cell.length_c   1.000
_cell.angle_alpha   90.00
_cell.angle_beta   90.00
_cell.angle_gamma   90.00
#
_symmetry.space_group_name_H-M   'P 1'
#
loop_
_entity.id
_entity.type
_entity.pdbx_description
1 polymer ?
#
loop_
_entity_poly.entity_id
_entity_poly.type
_entity_poly.pdbx_seq_one_letter_code
_entity_poly.pdbx_strand_id
1 'polypeptide(L)'
;MTKRVPVPLKNQEEASIWEINNLPALEYCDLHRAAKLLDCKVDDLLHWAEIGAIELCLKFNAFRASIKSFELNTKYRNNPKSWIKEKIDSGVLNKYITNDYKQLSLLQFILGPIKIGNDGNIDQEYCIESSFPSPICHIFGLWGLISNPHDNLFSVLQSSKKAQVTALNLQLKAADEELTVDSIRVQPVWSELYDGFTELGNPIGPAPIIFIITPSDLFITRKHIEQIGRYRGKLIPSYINGGVYRPESEDSIKEHGNVEASAAKREAVYQAAIYWLKHDPSACKGKRGDLTIEAWAEKIISEKNNPKAKIELGIDKVKQCLRVAISGKN
;
A
#
# COMPACT_ATOMS: atom_id res chain seq x y z
N MET A 1 -33.77 12.81 -53.97
CA MET A 1 -32.92 11.59 -53.99
C MET A 1 -31.47 12.02 -53.77
N THR A 2 -31.06 12.15 -52.52
CA THR A 2 -29.68 12.52 -52.15
C THR A 2 -28.84 11.25 -52.09
N LYS A 3 -27.93 11.09 -53.05
CA LYS A 3 -26.94 10.02 -53.10
C LYS A 3 -26.04 10.14 -51.86
N ARG A 4 -26.12 9.16 -50.95
CA ARG A 4 -25.13 9.00 -49.88
C ARG A 4 -23.81 8.63 -50.52
N VAL A 5 -22.79 9.44 -50.27
CA VAL A 5 -21.39 9.15 -50.61
C VAL A 5 -20.97 7.90 -49.83
N PRO A 6 -20.31 6.90 -50.45
CA PRO A 6 -19.79 5.76 -49.72
C PRO A 6 -18.72 6.24 -48.74
N VAL A 7 -18.90 5.95 -47.46
CA VAL A 7 -17.86 6.12 -46.46
C VAL A 7 -16.69 5.21 -46.86
N PRO A 8 -15.43 5.70 -46.87
CA PRO A 8 -14.29 4.87 -47.22
C PRO A 8 -14.19 3.71 -46.22
N LEU A 9 -14.03 2.49 -46.74
CA LEU A 9 -13.71 1.31 -45.92
C LEU A 9 -12.36 1.57 -45.23
N LYS A 10 -12.38 1.76 -43.91
CA LYS A 10 -11.16 1.73 -43.08
C LYS A 10 -10.47 0.38 -43.32
N ASN A 11 -9.15 0.41 -43.46
CA ASN A 11 -8.32 -0.79 -43.50
C ASN A 11 -8.70 -1.71 -42.33
N GLN A 12 -8.86 -3.01 -42.57
CA GLN A 12 -9.24 -4.00 -41.54
C GLN A 12 -8.26 -4.06 -40.36
N GLU A 13 -7.08 -3.45 -40.47
CA GLU A 13 -6.05 -3.36 -39.43
C GLU A 13 -6.31 -2.27 -38.36
N GLU A 14 -7.32 -1.39 -38.52
CA GLU A 14 -7.63 -0.31 -37.57
C GLU A 14 -8.99 -0.44 -36.85
N ALA A 15 -9.77 -1.48 -37.15
CA ALA A 15 -11.06 -1.68 -36.51
C ALA A 15 -10.88 -2.02 -35.02
N SER A 16 -11.57 -1.28 -34.15
CA SER A 16 -11.61 -1.58 -32.72
C SER A 16 -12.27 -2.94 -32.46
N ILE A 17 -11.97 -3.53 -31.30
CA ILE A 17 -12.59 -4.79 -30.86
C ILE A 17 -14.13 -4.70 -30.85
N TRP A 18 -14.66 -3.51 -30.60
CA TRP A 18 -16.09 -3.22 -30.57
C TRP A 18 -16.71 -3.20 -31.96
N GLU A 19 -16.04 -2.55 -32.93
CA GLU A 19 -16.47 -2.53 -34.35
C GLU A 19 -16.45 -3.95 -34.95
N ILE A 20 -15.39 -4.73 -34.67
CA ILE A 20 -15.26 -6.12 -35.14
C ILE A 20 -16.43 -6.98 -34.65
N ASN A 21 -16.88 -6.75 -33.42
CA ASN A 21 -17.98 -7.50 -32.81
C ASN A 21 -19.37 -6.88 -33.07
N ASN A 22 -19.46 -5.76 -33.79
CA ASN A 22 -20.69 -4.99 -34.00
C ASN A 22 -21.43 -4.66 -32.67
N LEU A 23 -20.69 -4.14 -31.70
CA LEU A 23 -21.21 -3.80 -30.37
C LEU A 23 -20.81 -2.36 -29.99
N PRO A 24 -21.65 -1.66 -29.22
CA PRO A 24 -21.18 -0.55 -28.41
C PRO A 24 -20.10 -1.03 -27.44
N ALA A 25 -19.17 -0.14 -27.10
CA ALA A 25 -18.15 -0.46 -26.14
C ALA A 25 -18.76 -0.76 -24.76
N LEU A 26 -18.37 -1.90 -24.18
CA LEU A 26 -18.77 -2.27 -22.83
C LEU A 26 -17.76 -1.69 -21.85
N GLU A 27 -18.20 -0.98 -20.81
CA GLU A 27 -17.29 -0.44 -19.79
C GLU A 27 -16.59 -1.55 -18.99
N TYR A 28 -17.22 -2.72 -18.86
CA TYR A 28 -16.63 -3.94 -18.33
C TYR A 28 -17.48 -5.16 -18.71
N CYS A 29 -16.92 -6.36 -18.63
CA CYS A 29 -17.68 -7.61 -18.68
C CYS A 29 -16.97 -8.73 -17.92
N ASP A 30 -17.66 -9.86 -17.72
CA ASP A 30 -17.07 -11.06 -17.13
C ASP A 30 -16.02 -11.70 -18.06
N LEU A 31 -15.17 -12.58 -17.51
CA LEU A 31 -14.09 -13.19 -18.27
C LEU A 31 -14.57 -14.05 -19.45
N HIS A 32 -15.72 -14.73 -19.33
CA HIS A 32 -16.25 -15.54 -20.43
C HIS A 32 -16.72 -14.67 -21.59
N ARG A 33 -17.32 -13.51 -21.31
CA ARG A 33 -17.69 -12.53 -22.32
C ARG A 33 -16.46 -11.92 -22.97
N ALA A 34 -15.46 -11.53 -22.19
CA ALA A 34 -14.21 -10.97 -22.71
C ALA A 34 -13.45 -11.95 -23.59
N ALA A 35 -13.36 -13.22 -23.18
CA ALA A 35 -12.73 -14.29 -23.96
C ALA A 35 -13.39 -14.46 -25.34
N LYS A 36 -14.72 -14.40 -25.40
CA LYS A 36 -15.46 -14.43 -26.69
C LYS A 36 -15.19 -13.21 -27.55
N LEU A 37 -15.14 -12.00 -26.97
CA LEU A 37 -14.87 -10.77 -27.71
C LEU A 37 -13.46 -10.75 -28.31
N LEU A 38 -12.49 -11.28 -27.54
CA LEU A 38 -11.07 -11.28 -27.87
C LEU A 38 -10.62 -12.49 -28.67
N ASP A 39 -11.51 -13.48 -28.85
CA ASP A 39 -11.22 -14.78 -29.48
C ASP A 39 -10.05 -15.51 -28.79
N CYS A 40 -10.13 -15.60 -27.46
CA CYS A 40 -9.15 -16.30 -26.60
C CYS A 40 -9.84 -17.17 -25.55
N LYS A 41 -9.07 -17.82 -24.68
CA LYS A 41 -9.57 -18.60 -23.54
C LYS A 41 -9.57 -17.75 -22.27
N VAL A 42 -10.46 -18.08 -21.33
CA VAL A 42 -10.44 -17.49 -19.97
C VAL A 42 -9.09 -17.70 -19.29
N ASP A 43 -8.47 -18.86 -19.51
CA ASP A 43 -7.15 -19.18 -18.97
C ASP A 43 -6.06 -18.23 -19.50
N ASP A 44 -6.20 -17.69 -20.72
CA ASP A 44 -5.27 -16.70 -21.28
C ASP A 44 -5.41 -15.34 -20.54
N LEU A 45 -6.64 -14.95 -20.21
CA LEU A 45 -6.92 -13.73 -19.42
C LEU A 45 -6.36 -13.86 -18.00
N LEU A 46 -6.55 -15.02 -17.35
CA LEU A 46 -5.98 -15.30 -16.03
C LEU A 46 -4.45 -15.25 -16.07
N HIS A 47 -3.84 -15.80 -17.12
CA HIS A 47 -2.39 -15.73 -17.30
C HIS A 47 -1.89 -14.29 -17.43
N TRP A 48 -2.53 -13.47 -18.26
CA TRP A 48 -2.14 -12.07 -18.41
C TRP A 48 -2.33 -11.27 -17.11
N ALA A 49 -3.31 -11.62 -16.29
CA ALA A 49 -3.51 -11.02 -14.97
C ALA A 49 -2.38 -11.41 -13.99
N GLU A 50 -2.00 -12.70 -13.96
CA GLU A 50 -0.91 -13.22 -13.11
C GLU A 50 0.40 -12.47 -13.35
N ILE A 51 0.74 -12.22 -14.61
CA ILE A 51 1.99 -11.53 -14.98
C ILE A 51 1.87 -10.00 -14.93
N GLY A 52 0.73 -9.46 -14.50
CA GLY A 52 0.47 -8.02 -14.41
C GLY A 52 0.33 -7.29 -15.73
N ALA A 53 0.04 -8.01 -16.82
CA ALA A 53 -0.20 -7.39 -18.13
C ALA A 53 -1.58 -6.72 -18.20
N ILE A 54 -2.55 -7.24 -17.45
CA ILE A 54 -3.90 -6.68 -17.31
C ILE A 54 -4.35 -6.72 -15.85
N GLU A 55 -5.37 -5.93 -15.54
CA GLU A 55 -6.05 -5.97 -14.25
C GLU A 55 -7.37 -6.72 -14.36
N LEU A 56 -7.63 -7.58 -13.37
CA LEU A 56 -8.94 -8.18 -13.15
C LEU A 56 -9.57 -7.61 -11.89
N CYS A 57 -10.88 -7.47 -11.92
CA CYS A 57 -11.67 -6.84 -10.87
C CYS A 57 -12.63 -7.82 -10.23
N LEU A 58 -12.97 -7.56 -8.96
CA LEU A 58 -14.14 -8.11 -8.29
C LEU A 58 -15.23 -7.03 -8.23
N LYS A 59 -16.50 -7.46 -8.27
CA LYS A 59 -17.64 -6.56 -8.13
C LYS A 59 -18.27 -6.70 -6.74
N PHE A 60 -18.33 -5.60 -6.00
CA PHE A 60 -18.84 -5.57 -4.64
C PHE A 60 -20.17 -4.82 -4.53
N ASN A 61 -20.96 -5.21 -3.53
CA ASN A 61 -22.16 -4.50 -3.10
C ASN A 61 -22.15 -4.39 -1.58
N ALA A 62 -21.84 -3.20 -1.08
CA ALA A 62 -21.71 -2.90 0.35
C ALA A 62 -20.69 -3.80 1.09
N PHE A 63 -19.59 -4.20 0.44
CA PHE A 63 -18.57 -5.00 1.10
C PHE A 63 -17.83 -4.14 2.13
N ARG A 64 -17.75 -4.62 3.36
CA ARG A 64 -17.14 -3.87 4.46
C ARG A 64 -15.62 -4.01 4.39
N ALA A 65 -14.92 -2.88 4.29
CA ALA A 65 -13.49 -2.82 4.07
C ALA A 65 -12.83 -1.70 4.88
N SER A 66 -11.51 -1.78 4.98
CA SER A 66 -10.63 -0.83 5.64
C SER A 66 -9.76 -0.13 4.61
N ILE A 67 -9.73 1.20 4.67
CA ILE A 67 -8.92 2.04 3.78
C ILE A 67 -7.48 2.03 4.27
N LYS A 68 -6.55 1.79 3.36
CA LYS A 68 -5.10 1.90 3.59
C LYS A 68 -4.50 2.96 2.68
N SER A 69 -3.60 3.72 3.27
CA SER A 69 -2.79 4.74 2.63
C SER A 69 -1.48 4.86 3.42
N PHE A 70 -0.39 5.18 2.74
CA PHE A 70 0.90 5.43 3.40
C PHE A 70 0.78 6.53 4.47
N GLU A 71 -0.01 7.57 4.22
CA GLU A 71 -0.21 8.67 5.17
C GLU A 71 -0.97 8.25 6.43
N LEU A 72 -1.90 7.30 6.32
CA LEU A 72 -2.64 6.77 7.48
C LEU A 72 -1.69 6.06 8.46
N ASN A 73 -0.66 5.39 7.94
CA ASN A 73 0.34 4.70 8.77
C ASN A 73 1.45 5.63 9.31
N THR A 74 1.55 6.85 8.78
CA THR A 74 2.62 7.81 9.10
C THR A 74 2.05 9.09 9.71
N LYS A 75 1.64 10.06 8.88
CA LYS A 75 1.15 11.39 9.28
C LYS A 75 -0.10 11.33 10.15
N TYR A 76 -1.03 10.42 9.87
CA TYR A 76 -2.36 10.38 10.49
C TYR A 76 -2.58 9.21 11.44
N ARG A 77 -1.53 8.46 11.79
CA ARG A 77 -1.63 7.27 12.64
C ARG A 77 -2.39 7.52 13.94
N ASN A 78 -2.16 8.67 14.57
CA ASN A 78 -2.78 9.04 15.84
C ASN A 78 -4.10 9.80 15.67
N ASN A 79 -4.46 10.20 14.45
CA ASN A 79 -5.68 10.95 14.16
C ASN A 79 -6.18 10.69 12.72
N PRO A 80 -6.67 9.47 12.43
CA PRO A 80 -7.14 9.11 11.09
C PRO A 80 -8.39 9.88 10.66
N LYS A 81 -9.16 10.45 11.61
CA LYS A 81 -10.30 11.31 11.29
C LYS A 81 -9.86 12.57 10.52
N SER A 82 -8.72 13.15 10.89
CA SER A 82 -8.15 14.30 10.15
C SER A 82 -7.74 13.94 8.73
N TRP A 83 -7.34 12.70 8.46
CA TRP A 83 -7.09 12.24 7.09
C TRP A 83 -8.38 12.27 6.26
N ILE A 84 -9.47 11.72 6.80
CA ILE A 84 -10.77 11.70 6.09
C ILE A 84 -11.19 13.13 5.76
N LYS A 85 -11.14 14.03 6.75
CA LYS A 85 -11.49 15.45 6.55
C LYS A 85 -10.62 16.11 5.49
N GLU A 86 -9.29 15.98 5.57
CA GLU A 86 -8.38 16.54 4.57
C GLU A 86 -8.67 16.00 3.16
N LYS A 87 -8.92 14.70 3.02
CA LYS A 87 -9.16 14.09 1.71
C LYS A 87 -10.55 14.40 1.13
N ILE A 88 -11.54 14.69 1.97
CA ILE A 88 -12.84 15.25 1.55
C ILE A 88 -12.65 16.71 1.12
N ASP A 89 -12.02 17.53 1.97
CA ASP A 89 -11.84 18.97 1.74
C ASP A 89 -11.00 19.26 0.49
N SER A 90 -9.97 18.43 0.22
CA SER A 90 -9.16 18.50 -1.00
C SER A 90 -9.86 17.94 -2.24
N GLY A 91 -11.03 17.29 -2.08
CA GLY A 91 -11.77 16.65 -3.16
C GLY A 91 -11.16 15.34 -3.68
N VAL A 92 -10.06 14.86 -3.09
CA VAL A 92 -9.40 13.59 -3.48
C VAL A 92 -10.37 12.41 -3.39
N LEU A 93 -11.26 12.42 -2.38
CA LEU A 93 -12.24 11.36 -2.19
C LEU A 93 -13.46 11.46 -3.11
N ASN A 94 -13.71 12.61 -3.76
CA ASN A 94 -14.91 12.84 -4.55
C ASN A 94 -15.11 11.76 -5.62
N LYS A 95 -14.02 11.35 -6.28
CA LYS A 95 -14.04 10.29 -7.29
C LYS A 95 -14.40 8.88 -6.79
N TYR A 96 -14.69 8.72 -5.50
CA TYR A 96 -15.21 7.48 -4.92
C TYR A 96 -16.52 7.67 -4.16
N ILE A 97 -16.82 8.89 -3.68
CA ILE A 97 -17.99 9.16 -2.83
C ILE A 97 -19.10 9.92 -3.55
N THR A 98 -18.80 10.58 -4.68
CA THR A 98 -19.81 11.27 -5.49
C THR A 98 -20.30 10.32 -6.59
N ASN A 99 -21.61 10.18 -6.75
CA ASN A 99 -22.18 9.41 -7.85
C ASN A 99 -22.18 10.22 -9.15
N ASP A 100 -20.98 10.62 -9.59
CA ASP A 100 -20.77 11.08 -10.95
C ASP A 100 -20.59 9.80 -11.77
N TYR A 101 -21.63 9.36 -12.50
CA TYR A 101 -21.81 8.09 -13.25
C TYR A 101 -20.62 7.53 -14.08
N LYS A 102 -19.46 8.17 -14.06
CA LYS A 102 -18.19 7.78 -14.66
C LYS A 102 -17.34 6.85 -13.78
N GLN A 103 -17.72 6.62 -12.53
CA GLN A 103 -16.91 5.86 -11.57
C GLN A 103 -17.31 4.37 -11.55
N LEU A 104 -16.32 3.49 -11.67
CA LEU A 104 -16.52 2.05 -11.51
C LEU A 104 -16.42 1.61 -10.05
N SER A 105 -15.68 2.34 -9.23
CA SER A 105 -15.38 2.01 -7.83
C SER A 105 -15.92 3.09 -6.91
N LEU A 106 -16.82 2.73 -6.01
CA LEU A 106 -17.43 3.65 -5.05
C LEU A 106 -17.15 3.20 -3.62
N LEU A 107 -17.05 4.16 -2.70
CA LEU A 107 -16.95 3.93 -1.27
C LEU A 107 -17.95 4.79 -0.51
N GLN A 108 -18.41 4.27 0.62
CA GLN A 108 -19.23 4.98 1.58
C GLN A 108 -18.63 4.78 2.97
N PHE A 109 -18.19 5.86 3.62
CA PHE A 109 -17.69 5.77 4.99
C PHE A 109 -18.79 5.29 5.94
N ILE A 110 -18.40 4.45 6.92
CA ILE A 110 -19.30 4.09 8.01
C ILE A 110 -19.22 5.20 9.06
N LEU A 111 -20.35 5.85 9.27
CA LEU A 111 -20.48 6.98 10.18
C LEU A 111 -20.73 6.50 11.62
N GLY A 112 -20.01 7.10 12.56
CA GLY A 112 -20.29 6.99 13.99
C GLY A 112 -21.32 8.03 14.46
N PRO A 113 -21.53 8.12 15.78
CA PRO A 113 -22.46 9.11 16.35
C PRO A 113 -21.97 10.53 16.08
N ILE A 114 -22.92 11.46 15.93
CA ILE A 114 -22.62 12.88 15.80
C ILE A 114 -22.33 13.46 17.19
N LYS A 115 -21.23 14.19 17.33
CA LYS A 115 -20.91 14.96 18.54
C LYS A 115 -21.23 16.42 18.30
N ILE A 116 -21.96 17.02 19.24
CA ILE A 116 -22.25 18.46 19.24
C ILE A 116 -21.39 19.09 20.33
N GLY A 117 -20.48 19.97 19.91
CA GLY A 117 -19.64 20.75 20.81
C GLY A 117 -20.46 21.77 21.60
N ASN A 118 -19.90 22.25 22.72
CA ASN A 118 -20.53 23.28 23.55
C ASN A 118 -20.71 24.62 22.82
N ASP A 119 -19.97 24.84 21.74
CA ASP A 119 -20.04 25.97 20.82
C ASP A 119 -21.04 25.76 19.66
N GLY A 120 -21.75 24.63 19.64
CA GLY A 120 -22.68 24.26 18.57
C GLY A 120 -22.01 23.62 17.35
N ASN A 121 -20.68 23.41 17.35
CA ASN A 121 -20.01 22.75 16.24
C ASN A 121 -20.38 21.28 16.16
N ILE A 122 -20.72 20.82 14.95
CA ILE A 122 -21.05 19.42 14.65
C ILE A 122 -19.77 18.71 14.23
N ASP A 123 -19.38 17.67 14.98
CA ASP A 123 -18.26 16.79 14.65
C ASP A 123 -18.78 15.39 14.30
N GLN A 124 -18.52 14.97 13.06
CA GLN A 124 -18.93 13.66 12.54
C GLN A 124 -17.91 12.60 12.96
N GLU A 125 -18.34 11.59 13.71
CA GLU A 125 -17.48 10.43 13.95
C GLU A 125 -17.47 9.47 12.76
N TYR A 126 -16.37 8.76 12.62
CA TYR A 126 -16.16 7.72 11.61
C TYR A 126 -15.75 6.45 12.33
N CYS A 127 -16.17 5.30 11.81
CA CYS A 127 -15.66 4.02 12.27
C CYS A 127 -14.20 3.85 11.84
N ILE A 128 -13.33 3.58 12.81
CA ILE A 128 -11.88 3.42 12.63
C ILE A 128 -11.49 2.07 13.24
N GLU A 129 -10.59 1.32 12.59
CA GLU A 129 -9.99 0.11 13.17
C GLU A 129 -9.25 0.40 14.49
N SER A 130 -9.29 -0.55 15.44
CA SER A 130 -8.66 -0.43 16.76
C SER A 130 -7.13 -0.64 16.70
N SER A 131 -6.68 -1.74 16.09
CA SER A 131 -5.27 -2.17 16.10
C SER A 131 -4.40 -1.40 15.10
N PHE A 132 -4.97 -1.05 13.95
CA PHE A 132 -4.29 -0.32 12.87
C PHE A 132 -5.18 0.83 12.40
N PRO A 133 -5.13 2.01 13.06
CA PRO A 133 -6.10 3.08 12.86
C PRO A 133 -6.30 3.43 11.39
N SER A 134 -7.42 2.96 10.83
CA SER A 134 -7.74 3.06 9.41
C SER A 134 -9.25 3.22 9.25
N PRO A 135 -9.72 4.15 8.40
CA PRO A 135 -11.14 4.35 8.18
C PRO A 135 -11.82 3.09 7.63
N ILE A 136 -12.99 2.78 8.16
CA ILE A 136 -13.83 1.69 7.68
C ILE A 136 -14.89 2.26 6.75
N CYS A 137 -15.10 1.57 5.62
CA CYS A 137 -16.10 1.93 4.62
C CYS A 137 -16.83 0.68 4.09
N HIS A 138 -17.94 0.93 3.40
CA HIS A 138 -18.51 -0.01 2.45
C HIS A 138 -18.01 0.33 1.05
N ILE A 139 -17.61 -0.69 0.29
CA ILE A 139 -17.23 -0.53 -1.11
C ILE A 139 -18.29 -1.13 -2.05
N PHE A 140 -18.45 -0.48 -3.20
CA PHE A 140 -19.41 -0.83 -4.23
C PHE A 140 -18.76 -0.77 -5.61
N GLY A 141 -19.34 -1.49 -6.57
CA GLY A 141 -18.88 -1.49 -7.94
C GLY A 141 -17.65 -2.37 -8.17
N LEU A 142 -16.91 -2.12 -9.24
CA LEU A 142 -15.71 -2.88 -9.60
C LEU A 142 -14.51 -2.36 -8.84
N TRP A 143 -13.72 -3.25 -8.28
CA TRP A 143 -12.44 -2.95 -7.62
C TRP A 143 -11.37 -3.88 -8.19
N GLY A 144 -10.26 -3.29 -8.61
CA GLY A 144 -9.13 -4.00 -9.20
C GLY A 144 -8.33 -4.76 -8.16
N LEU A 145 -8.05 -6.03 -8.44
CA LEU A 145 -7.17 -6.86 -7.62
C LEU A 145 -5.72 -6.38 -7.77
N ILE A 146 -5.06 -6.17 -6.65
CA ILE A 146 -3.63 -5.86 -6.61
C ILE A 146 -2.88 -7.20 -6.59
N SER A 147 -2.15 -7.50 -7.67
CA SER A 147 -1.32 -8.70 -7.75
C SER A 147 -0.14 -8.59 -6.78
N ASN A 148 -0.09 -9.51 -5.80
CA ASN A 148 1.03 -9.65 -4.89
C ASN A 148 1.98 -10.75 -5.43
N PRO A 149 3.31 -10.53 -5.45
CA PRO A 149 4.29 -11.51 -5.92
C PRO A 149 4.29 -12.85 -5.15
N HIS A 150 3.74 -12.87 -3.95
CA HIS A 150 3.62 -14.06 -3.10
C HIS A 150 2.23 -14.71 -3.18
N ASP A 151 1.31 -14.14 -3.95
CA ASP A 151 -0.01 -14.71 -4.21
C ASP A 151 0.00 -15.54 -5.51
N ASN A 152 -0.83 -16.56 -5.56
CA ASN A 152 -1.02 -17.44 -6.72
C ASN A 152 -2.51 -17.61 -7.07
N LEU A 153 -3.35 -16.63 -6.69
CA LEU A 153 -4.80 -16.64 -6.89
C LEU A 153 -5.21 -17.03 -8.31
N PHE A 154 -4.61 -16.42 -9.35
CA PHE A 154 -5.00 -16.69 -10.73
C PHE A 154 -4.50 -18.07 -11.20
N SER A 155 -3.30 -18.49 -10.78
CA SER A 155 -2.80 -19.85 -11.02
C SER A 155 -3.67 -20.93 -10.37
N VAL A 156 -4.17 -20.68 -9.16
CA VAL A 156 -5.12 -21.58 -8.46
C VAL A 156 -6.47 -21.61 -9.19
N LEU A 157 -6.99 -20.46 -9.63
CA LEU A 157 -8.20 -20.40 -10.45
C LEU A 157 -8.07 -21.16 -11.77
N GLN A 158 -6.91 -21.09 -12.42
CA GLN A 158 -6.66 -21.78 -13.67
C GLN A 158 -6.70 -23.31 -13.48
N SER A 159 -6.02 -23.80 -12.45
CA SER A 159 -5.85 -25.24 -12.19
C SER A 159 -7.08 -25.91 -11.54
N SER A 160 -7.71 -25.25 -10.57
CA SER A 160 -8.78 -25.84 -9.75
C SER A 160 -10.17 -25.24 -10.00
N LYS A 161 -10.26 -24.19 -10.82
CA LYS A 161 -11.49 -23.44 -11.16
C LYS A 161 -12.19 -22.76 -9.96
N LYS A 162 -11.62 -22.85 -8.77
CA LYS A 162 -12.07 -22.17 -7.54
C LYS A 162 -10.86 -21.72 -6.74
N ALA A 163 -10.89 -20.51 -6.19
CA ALA A 163 -9.83 -20.05 -5.31
C ALA A 163 -10.40 -19.46 -4.02
N GLN A 164 -9.70 -19.70 -2.92
CA GLN A 164 -10.02 -19.10 -1.63
C GLN A 164 -9.45 -17.68 -1.58
N VAL A 165 -10.31 -16.73 -1.26
CA VAL A 165 -9.92 -15.35 -0.98
C VAL A 165 -9.82 -15.20 0.54
N THR A 166 -8.66 -14.72 0.98
CA THR A 166 -8.28 -14.54 2.38
C THR A 166 -7.90 -13.09 2.63
N ALA A 167 -7.68 -12.74 3.89
CA ALA A 167 -7.16 -11.43 4.27
C ALA A 167 -5.81 -11.06 3.62
N LEU A 168 -5.01 -12.06 3.27
CA LEU A 168 -3.64 -11.86 2.74
C LEU A 168 -3.62 -11.60 1.23
N ASN A 169 -4.57 -12.19 0.49
CA ASN A 169 -4.62 -12.06 -0.97
C ASN A 169 -5.73 -11.11 -1.47
N LEU A 170 -6.57 -10.57 -0.58
CA LEU A 170 -7.56 -9.56 -0.93
C LEU A 170 -7.01 -8.15 -0.68
N GLN A 171 -6.22 -7.66 -1.63
CA GLN A 171 -5.86 -6.26 -1.71
C GLN A 171 -6.49 -5.65 -2.96
N LEU A 172 -7.13 -4.50 -2.78
CA LEU A 172 -7.96 -3.89 -3.80
C LEU A 172 -7.59 -2.42 -3.98
N LYS A 173 -7.80 -1.92 -5.19
CA LYS A 173 -7.78 -0.51 -5.55
C LYS A 173 -8.96 -0.18 -6.43
N ALA A 174 -9.20 1.10 -6.67
CA ALA A 174 -10.17 1.48 -7.69
C ALA A 174 -9.77 0.91 -9.06
N ALA A 175 -10.76 0.39 -9.79
CA ALA A 175 -10.58 -0.18 -11.11
C ALA A 175 -9.99 0.87 -12.06
N ASP A 176 -9.05 0.43 -12.90
CA ASP A 176 -8.35 1.26 -13.90
C ASP A 176 -7.44 2.38 -13.34
N GLU A 177 -7.39 2.59 -12.02
CA GLU A 177 -6.54 3.59 -11.39
C GLU A 177 -5.07 3.13 -11.29
N GLU A 178 -4.11 4.00 -11.56
CA GLU A 178 -2.70 3.67 -11.37
C GLU A 178 -2.34 3.60 -9.88
N LEU A 179 -1.58 2.58 -9.49
CA LEU A 179 -1.09 2.46 -8.12
C LEU A 179 0.06 3.44 -7.90
N THR A 180 -0.17 4.38 -7.00
CA THR A 180 0.84 5.31 -6.48
C THR A 180 0.91 5.21 -4.95
N VAL A 181 1.90 5.86 -4.33
CA VAL A 181 1.97 6.00 -2.86
C VAL A 181 0.72 6.63 -2.23
N ASP A 182 0.02 7.47 -3.00
CA ASP A 182 -1.17 8.19 -2.56
C ASP A 182 -2.48 7.47 -2.93
N SER A 183 -2.40 6.36 -3.67
CA SER A 183 -3.56 5.58 -4.06
C SER A 183 -4.31 5.05 -2.83
N ILE A 184 -5.64 5.10 -2.90
CA ILE A 184 -6.47 4.45 -1.91
C ILE A 184 -6.48 2.95 -2.20
N ARG A 185 -5.98 2.20 -1.22
CA ARG A 185 -6.12 0.74 -1.20
C ARG A 185 -7.20 0.38 -0.21
N VAL A 186 -7.95 -0.67 -0.50
CA VAL A 186 -8.90 -1.24 0.44
C VAL A 186 -8.57 -2.70 0.67
N GLN A 187 -8.74 -3.12 1.91
CA GLN A 187 -8.52 -4.48 2.34
C GLN A 187 -9.60 -4.89 3.34
N PRO A 188 -9.77 -6.19 3.59
CA PRO A 188 -10.61 -6.69 4.67
C PRO A 188 -10.29 -6.03 6.01
N VAL A 189 -11.29 -5.89 6.88
CA VAL A 189 -11.13 -5.24 8.18
C VAL A 189 -10.28 -6.13 9.09
N TRP A 190 -9.10 -5.67 9.47
CA TRP A 190 -8.09 -6.51 10.11
C TRP A 190 -8.49 -6.95 11.51
N SER A 191 -9.10 -6.07 12.31
CA SER A 191 -9.55 -6.41 13.66
C SER A 191 -10.55 -7.57 13.65
N GLU A 192 -11.45 -7.61 12.66
CA GLU A 192 -12.47 -8.67 12.55
C GLU A 192 -11.89 -10.03 12.17
N LEU A 193 -10.73 -10.04 11.54
CA LEU A 193 -10.06 -11.26 11.08
C LEU A 193 -9.08 -11.81 12.12
N TYR A 194 -8.51 -10.95 12.98
CA TYR A 194 -7.45 -11.31 13.92
C TYR A 194 -7.84 -11.31 15.39
N ASP A 195 -8.93 -10.65 15.80
CA ASP A 195 -9.43 -10.78 17.18
C ASP A 195 -9.75 -12.26 17.49
N GLY A 196 -10.27 -13.02 16.51
CA GLY A 196 -10.42 -14.48 16.62
C GLY A 196 -9.12 -15.29 16.51
N PHE A 197 -8.08 -14.77 15.84
CA PHE A 197 -6.81 -15.48 15.60
C PHE A 197 -5.85 -15.39 16.81
N THR A 198 -5.91 -14.28 17.54
CA THR A 198 -5.10 -14.03 18.74
C THR A 198 -5.72 -14.61 20.02
N GLU A 199 -7.05 -14.69 20.11
CA GLU A 199 -7.75 -15.37 21.23
C GLU A 199 -7.51 -16.90 21.25
N LEU A 200 -7.17 -17.52 20.11
CA LEU A 200 -6.92 -18.95 19.98
C LEU A 200 -5.44 -19.37 20.19
N GLY A 201 -4.55 -18.45 20.55
CA GLY A 201 -3.16 -18.76 20.92
C GLY A 201 -2.30 -19.38 19.81
N ASN A 202 -2.71 -19.27 18.53
CA ASN A 202 -2.07 -20.00 17.44
C ASN A 202 -1.67 -19.06 16.27
N PRO A 203 -0.48 -18.41 16.34
CA PRO A 203 -0.03 -17.46 15.32
C PRO A 203 0.39 -18.11 13.99
N ILE A 204 0.15 -19.41 13.79
CA ILE A 204 0.68 -20.24 12.69
C ILE A 204 -0.45 -20.85 11.83
N GLY A 205 -1.72 -20.57 12.13
CA GLY A 205 -2.86 -21.08 11.36
C GLY A 205 -2.98 -20.47 9.94
N PRO A 206 -3.66 -21.14 9.00
CA PRO A 206 -3.94 -20.55 7.69
C PRO A 206 -4.77 -19.27 7.85
N ALA A 207 -4.52 -18.28 6.98
CA ALA A 207 -5.26 -17.03 7.01
C ALA A 207 -6.78 -17.28 6.87
N PRO A 208 -7.64 -16.56 7.61
CA PRO A 208 -9.08 -16.74 7.53
C PRO A 208 -9.59 -16.58 6.09
N ILE A 209 -10.40 -17.54 5.65
CA ILE A 209 -11.09 -17.49 4.37
C ILE A 209 -12.25 -16.52 4.49
N ILE A 210 -12.32 -15.56 3.56
CA ILE A 210 -13.39 -14.55 3.50
C ILE A 210 -14.50 -15.07 2.59
N PHE A 211 -14.14 -15.54 1.39
CA PHE A 211 -15.06 -16.16 0.43
C PHE A 211 -14.30 -17.01 -0.60
N ILE A 212 -15.02 -17.73 -1.44
CA ILE A 212 -14.47 -18.52 -2.55
C ILE A 212 -14.94 -17.89 -3.86
N ILE A 213 -14.04 -17.74 -4.82
CA ILE A 213 -14.36 -17.23 -6.15
C ILE A 213 -14.07 -18.26 -7.24
N THR A 214 -14.70 -18.05 -8.39
CA THR A 214 -14.50 -18.74 -9.67
C THR A 214 -14.12 -17.72 -10.74
N PRO A 215 -13.69 -18.15 -11.94
CA PRO A 215 -13.46 -17.21 -13.05
C PRO A 215 -14.70 -16.38 -13.44
N SER A 216 -15.91 -16.85 -13.14
CA SER A 216 -17.16 -16.13 -13.40
C SER A 216 -17.40 -14.94 -12.46
N ASP A 217 -16.68 -14.88 -11.34
CA ASP A 217 -16.79 -13.78 -10.37
C ASP A 217 -15.84 -12.62 -10.71
N LEU A 218 -14.96 -12.81 -11.70
CA LEU A 218 -13.98 -11.84 -12.15
C LEU A 218 -14.48 -11.04 -13.35
N PHE A 219 -14.15 -9.76 -13.34
CA PHE A 219 -14.49 -8.80 -14.38
C PHE A 219 -13.23 -8.18 -14.98
N ILE A 220 -13.32 -7.78 -16.24
CA ILE A 220 -12.28 -7.02 -16.94
C ILE A 220 -12.89 -5.75 -17.53
N THR A 221 -12.19 -4.63 -17.37
CA THR A 221 -12.65 -3.32 -17.83
C THR A 221 -12.42 -3.13 -19.33
N ARG A 222 -13.13 -2.16 -19.91
CA ARG A 222 -12.95 -1.71 -21.29
C ARG A 222 -11.50 -1.40 -21.61
N LYS A 223 -10.82 -0.70 -20.69
CA LYS A 223 -9.41 -0.30 -20.79
C LYS A 223 -8.53 -1.51 -21.11
N HIS A 224 -8.69 -2.60 -20.35
CA HIS A 224 -7.88 -3.81 -20.51
C HIS A 224 -8.31 -4.67 -21.70
N ILE A 225 -9.60 -4.73 -22.05
CA ILE A 225 -10.06 -5.41 -23.28
C ILE A 225 -9.46 -4.72 -24.52
N GLU A 226 -9.53 -3.40 -24.59
CA GLU A 226 -8.95 -2.62 -25.68
C GLU A 226 -7.42 -2.75 -25.73
N GLN A 227 -6.76 -2.80 -24.56
CA GLN A 227 -5.33 -3.05 -24.46
C GLN A 227 -4.95 -4.39 -25.10
N ILE A 228 -5.61 -5.49 -24.72
CA ILE A 228 -5.35 -6.81 -25.32
C ILE A 228 -5.56 -6.77 -26.84
N GLY A 229 -6.65 -6.12 -27.29
CA GLY A 229 -6.93 -5.94 -28.72
C GLY A 229 -5.80 -5.26 -29.49
N ARG A 230 -5.18 -4.22 -28.93
CA ARG A 230 -4.06 -3.48 -29.57
C ARG A 230 -2.77 -4.31 -29.70
N TYR A 231 -2.59 -5.29 -28.84
CA TYR A 231 -1.39 -6.15 -28.81
C TYR A 231 -1.62 -7.52 -29.46
N ARG A 232 -2.70 -7.71 -30.23
CA ARG A 232 -2.91 -8.95 -31.00
C ARG A 232 -1.67 -9.29 -31.84
N GLY A 233 -1.12 -10.49 -31.63
CA GLY A 233 0.10 -10.96 -32.28
C GLY A 233 1.42 -10.34 -31.78
N LYS A 234 1.40 -9.55 -30.70
CA LYS A 234 2.55 -8.83 -30.14
C LYS A 234 2.72 -9.12 -28.65
N LEU A 235 3.87 -8.75 -28.10
CA LEU A 235 4.13 -8.82 -26.66
C LEU A 235 3.37 -7.72 -25.92
N ILE A 236 2.57 -8.10 -24.91
CA ILE A 236 1.92 -7.16 -23.99
C ILE A 236 2.93 -6.78 -22.89
N PRO A 237 3.11 -5.49 -22.56
CA PRO A 237 3.88 -5.07 -21.38
C PRO A 237 3.41 -5.81 -20.11
N SER A 238 4.35 -6.32 -19.31
CA SER A 238 4.08 -7.09 -18.10
C SER A 238 5.23 -6.98 -17.10
N TYR A 239 5.09 -7.55 -15.91
CA TYR A 239 6.19 -7.65 -14.95
C TYR A 239 7.36 -8.48 -15.49
N ILE A 240 7.09 -9.50 -16.31
CA ILE A 240 8.08 -10.47 -16.77
C ILE A 240 8.99 -9.87 -17.84
N ASN A 241 8.46 -9.03 -18.72
CA ASN A 241 9.25 -8.36 -19.76
C ASN A 241 9.70 -6.94 -19.36
N GLY A 242 9.49 -6.54 -18.10
CA GLY A 242 9.88 -5.22 -17.58
C GLY A 242 9.05 -4.05 -18.12
N GLY A 243 7.95 -4.32 -18.83
CA GLY A 243 7.08 -3.28 -19.39
C GLY A 243 6.09 -2.68 -18.39
N VAL A 244 5.92 -3.29 -17.22
CA VAL A 244 5.07 -2.81 -16.12
C VAL A 244 5.86 -2.82 -14.82
N TYR A 245 5.75 -1.74 -14.03
CA TYR A 245 6.37 -1.63 -12.71
C TYR A 245 5.56 -2.40 -11.66
N ARG A 246 6.23 -3.12 -10.75
CA ARG A 246 5.57 -3.83 -9.65
C ARG A 246 5.43 -2.90 -8.43
N PRO A 247 4.21 -2.62 -7.93
CA PRO A 247 3.97 -1.64 -6.86
C PRO A 247 4.72 -1.92 -5.54
N GLU A 248 5.10 -3.17 -5.29
CA GLU A 248 5.79 -3.57 -4.05
C GLU A 248 7.31 -3.29 -4.07
N SER A 249 7.89 -2.87 -5.20
CA SER A 249 9.30 -2.44 -5.21
C SER A 249 9.55 -1.05 -4.61
N GLU A 250 8.53 -0.40 -4.04
CA GLU A 250 8.68 0.80 -3.21
C GLU A 250 9.01 0.52 -1.74
N ASP A 251 9.28 -0.73 -1.36
CA ASP A 251 10.18 -1.02 -0.23
C ASP A 251 11.64 -0.70 -0.62
N SER A 252 11.88 0.47 -1.22
CA SER A 252 13.05 1.19 -0.79
C SER A 252 12.77 1.49 0.68
N ILE A 253 13.40 0.74 1.57
CA ILE A 253 13.86 1.28 2.84
C ILE A 253 14.47 2.63 2.44
N LYS A 254 13.71 3.72 2.58
CA LYS A 254 14.33 5.03 2.59
C LYS A 254 15.22 4.92 3.80
N GLU A 255 16.50 4.65 3.57
CA GLU A 255 17.53 4.92 4.55
C GLU A 255 17.26 6.35 4.97
N HIS A 256 16.63 6.50 6.14
CA HIS A 256 16.47 7.79 6.74
C HIS A 256 17.91 8.31 6.82
N GLY A 257 18.27 9.35 6.05
CA GLY A 257 19.63 9.92 6.11
C GLY A 257 20.04 10.35 7.53
N ASN A 258 19.08 10.40 8.45
CA ASN A 258 19.28 10.57 9.88
C ASN A 258 19.83 9.33 10.59
N VAL A 259 19.71 8.11 10.07
CA VAL A 259 20.19 6.87 10.67
C VAL A 259 21.72 6.80 10.56
N GLU A 260 22.27 7.01 9.37
CA GLU A 260 23.72 7.07 9.16
C GLU A 260 24.35 8.28 9.86
N ALA A 261 23.74 9.47 9.75
CA ALA A 261 24.23 10.65 10.45
C ALA A 261 24.17 10.49 11.98
N SER A 262 23.17 9.76 12.51
CA SER A 262 23.08 9.43 13.93
C SER A 262 24.07 8.32 14.32
N ALA A 263 24.31 7.34 13.45
CA ALA A 263 25.31 6.29 13.66
C ALA A 263 26.73 6.87 13.69
N ALA A 264 27.10 7.73 12.73
CA ALA A 264 28.40 8.42 12.70
C ALA A 264 28.61 9.29 13.94
N LYS A 265 27.58 10.00 14.41
CA LYS A 265 27.65 10.79 15.65
C LYS A 265 27.78 9.93 16.91
N ARG A 266 27.18 8.74 16.95
CA ARG A 266 27.37 7.76 18.04
C ARG A 266 28.77 7.15 18.01
N GLU A 267 29.25 6.79 16.83
CA GLU A 267 30.59 6.24 16.62
C GLU A 267 31.66 7.25 17.05
N ALA A 268 31.52 8.53 16.71
CA ALA A 268 32.41 9.60 17.16
C ALA A 268 32.46 9.70 18.70
N VAL A 269 31.33 9.51 19.38
CA VAL A 269 31.29 9.46 20.84
C VAL A 269 32.10 8.27 21.35
N TYR A 270 31.95 7.07 20.77
CA TYR A 270 32.69 5.87 21.19
C TYR A 270 34.19 5.98 20.92
N GLN A 271 34.60 6.54 19.78
CA GLN A 271 36.00 6.79 19.46
C GLN A 271 36.64 7.77 20.44
N ALA A 272 35.94 8.88 20.78
CA ALA A 272 36.39 9.81 21.80
C ALA A 272 36.52 9.13 23.18
N ALA A 273 35.55 8.28 23.52
CA ALA A 273 35.53 7.48 24.73
C ALA A 273 36.79 6.58 24.85
N ILE A 274 37.09 5.82 23.81
CA ILE A 274 38.28 4.94 23.73
C ILE A 274 39.57 5.76 23.79
N TYR A 275 39.62 6.89 23.08
CA TYR A 275 40.78 7.77 23.05
C TYR A 275 41.12 8.29 24.44
N TRP A 276 40.14 8.82 25.18
CA TRP A 276 40.37 9.37 26.51
C TRP A 276 40.66 8.30 27.55
N LEU A 277 40.03 7.12 27.46
CA LEU A 277 40.40 5.99 28.31
C LEU A 277 41.86 5.59 28.13
N LYS A 278 42.41 5.69 26.91
CA LYS A 278 43.79 5.32 26.61
C LYS A 278 44.82 6.38 27.02
N HIS A 279 44.48 7.67 26.89
CA HIS A 279 45.45 8.77 27.07
C HIS A 279 45.32 9.51 28.41
N ASP A 280 44.13 9.53 29.00
CA ASP A 280 43.85 10.15 30.31
C ASP A 280 42.78 9.35 31.08
N PRO A 281 43.10 8.11 31.51
CA PRO A 281 42.14 7.26 32.22
C PRO A 281 41.69 7.84 33.56
N SER A 282 42.47 8.74 34.17
CA SER A 282 42.15 9.41 35.43
C SER A 282 40.96 10.36 35.31
N ALA A 283 40.87 11.12 34.22
CA ALA A 283 39.77 12.04 33.98
C ALA A 283 38.42 11.34 33.74
N CYS A 284 38.46 10.04 33.50
CA CYS A 284 37.32 9.17 33.26
C CYS A 284 36.78 8.51 34.55
N LYS A 285 37.35 8.83 35.72
CA LYS A 285 36.97 8.27 37.02
C LYS A 285 36.14 9.26 37.83
N GLY A 286 35.09 8.76 38.48
CA GLY A 286 34.31 9.52 39.46
C GLY A 286 35.05 9.69 40.78
N LYS A 287 34.44 10.43 41.73
CA LYS A 287 35.02 10.78 43.03
C LYS A 287 35.48 9.59 43.90
N ARG A 288 35.01 8.37 43.60
CA ARG A 288 35.36 7.12 44.30
C ARG A 288 36.43 6.28 43.58
N GLY A 289 36.98 6.76 42.47
CA GLY A 289 38.01 6.07 41.69
C GLY A 289 37.48 5.11 40.62
N ASP A 290 36.16 4.86 40.60
CA ASP A 290 35.49 4.03 39.61
C ASP A 290 35.24 4.78 38.31
N LEU A 291 35.25 4.07 37.18
CA LEU A 291 34.84 4.65 35.90
C LEU A 291 33.34 4.96 35.93
N THR A 292 32.97 6.22 35.63
CA THR A 292 31.56 6.63 35.61
C THR A 292 31.20 7.28 34.27
N ILE A 293 29.96 7.07 33.84
CA ILE A 293 29.42 7.66 32.61
C ILE A 293 29.47 9.18 32.69
N GLU A 294 29.26 9.74 33.88
CA GLU A 294 29.29 11.16 34.17
C GLU A 294 30.68 11.75 33.93
N ALA A 295 31.73 11.13 34.48
CA ALA A 295 33.11 11.58 34.28
C ALA A 295 33.54 11.46 32.81
N TRP A 296 33.13 10.39 32.12
CA TRP A 296 33.38 10.22 30.69
C TRP A 296 32.69 11.28 29.85
N ALA A 297 31.40 11.54 30.10
CA ALA A 297 30.65 12.52 29.34
C ALA A 297 31.17 13.94 29.56
N GLU A 298 31.57 14.29 30.78
CA GLU A 298 32.18 15.59 31.09
C GLU A 298 33.51 15.79 30.36
N LYS A 299 34.40 14.78 30.38
CA LYS A 299 35.69 14.82 29.68
C LYS A 299 35.54 14.91 28.15
N ILE A 300 34.62 14.14 27.59
CA ILE A 300 34.34 14.14 26.15
C ILE A 300 33.78 15.50 25.69
N ILE A 301 32.95 16.15 26.52
CA ILE A 301 32.36 17.45 26.20
C ILE A 301 33.36 18.60 26.39
N SER A 302 34.18 18.56 27.45
CA SER A 302 35.20 19.60 27.68
C SER A 302 36.21 19.66 26.54
N GLU A 303 36.48 18.53 25.91
CA GLU A 303 37.44 18.37 24.80
C GLU A 303 36.77 18.11 23.45
N LYS A 304 35.49 18.51 23.28
CA LYS A 304 34.69 18.19 22.08
C LYS A 304 35.28 18.64 20.74
N ASN A 305 36.22 19.58 20.76
CA ASN A 305 36.90 20.10 19.57
C ASN A 305 38.28 19.49 19.35
N ASN A 306 38.68 18.48 20.13
CA ASN A 306 39.98 17.84 19.98
C ASN A 306 40.09 17.19 18.58
N PRO A 307 41.16 17.44 17.80
CA PRO A 307 41.30 16.92 16.44
C PRO A 307 41.20 15.40 16.32
N LYS A 308 41.52 14.66 17.39
CA LYS A 308 41.50 13.19 17.44
C LYS A 308 40.27 12.60 18.12
N ALA A 309 39.41 13.43 18.71
CA ALA A 309 38.24 13.01 19.50
C ALA A 309 37.08 14.00 19.36
N LYS A 310 36.89 14.54 18.15
CA LYS A 310 35.88 15.58 17.88
C LYS A 310 34.47 15.02 17.97
N ILE A 311 33.58 15.73 18.66
CA ILE A 311 32.16 15.39 18.73
C ILE A 311 31.27 16.62 18.55
N GLU A 312 30.05 16.40 18.06
CA GLU A 312 29.04 17.47 17.81
C GLU A 312 27.83 17.39 18.75
N LEU A 313 27.74 16.33 19.56
CA LEU A 313 26.61 16.06 20.43
C LEU A 313 26.72 16.80 21.77
N GLY A 314 25.56 17.16 22.33
CA GLY A 314 25.46 17.70 23.69
C GLY A 314 25.58 16.61 24.76
N ILE A 315 25.88 17.02 26.00
CA ILE A 315 26.22 16.14 27.12
C ILE A 315 25.17 15.05 27.41
N ASP A 316 23.88 15.36 27.29
CA ASP A 316 22.80 14.40 27.56
C ASP A 316 22.76 13.28 26.51
N LYS A 317 23.02 13.63 25.24
CA LYS A 317 23.10 12.64 24.16
C LYS A 317 24.36 11.78 24.28
N VAL A 318 25.48 12.35 24.70
CA VAL A 318 26.71 11.60 25.00
C VAL A 318 26.48 10.58 26.11
N LYS A 319 25.86 11.00 27.23
CA LYS A 319 25.50 10.10 28.35
C LYS A 319 24.58 8.97 27.88
N GLN A 320 23.61 9.27 27.03
CA GLN A 320 22.71 8.24 26.50
C GLN A 320 23.46 7.20 25.64
N CYS A 321 24.37 7.64 24.77
CA CYS A 321 25.17 6.72 23.95
C CYS A 321 26.03 5.78 24.83
N LEU A 322 26.69 6.33 25.85
CA LEU A 322 27.54 5.56 26.76
C LEU A 322 26.72 4.56 27.60
N ARG A 323 25.50 4.91 28.03
CA ARG A 323 24.58 3.99 28.74
C ARG A 323 24.16 2.82 27.86
N VAL A 324 23.84 3.09 26.60
CA VAL A 324 23.48 2.07 25.61
C VAL A 324 24.64 1.10 25.41
N ALA A 325 25.86 1.62 25.24
CA ALA A 325 27.06 0.80 25.08
C ALA A 325 27.34 -0.12 26.28
N ILE A 326 27.14 0.36 27.52
CA ILE A 326 27.35 -0.44 28.74
C ILE A 326 26.25 -1.49 28.94
N SER A 327 25.02 -1.20 28.54
CA SER A 327 23.86 -2.09 28.76
C SER A 327 23.67 -3.16 27.67
N GLY A 328 24.38 -3.06 26.54
CA GLY A 328 24.34 -4.05 25.45
C GLY A 328 23.00 -4.12 24.72
N LYS A 329 22.06 -3.20 24.98
CA LYS A 329 20.76 -3.11 24.29
C LYS A 329 20.89 -2.16 23.11
N ASN A 330 21.10 -2.69 21.91
CA ASN A 330 20.87 -1.94 20.67
C ASN A 330 19.38 -1.79 20.38
#